data_AF-A0A7K1D8C5-F1
#
_entry.id   AF-A0A7K1D8C5-F1
#
_cell.length_a   1.000
_cell.length_b   1.000
_cell.length_c   1.000
_cell.angle_alpha   90.00
_cell.angle_beta   90.00
_cell.angle_gamma   90.00
#
_symmetry.space_group_name_H-M   'P 1'
#
loop_
_entity.id
_entity.type
_entity.pdbx_description
1 polymer ?
#
loop_
_entity_poly.entity_id
_entity_poly.type
_entity_poly.pdbx_seq_one_letter_code
_entity_poly.pdbx_strand_id
1 'polypeptide(L)'
;MVGVSVLSNGQFQAVYNVLSFALASMIFATIFMLVAQGRVLPRYRQALITSATVTGIAAYHYWRIFDSFRHAYIQTTIGGDYSLVAGEGFNEAYRYVDWLLTVPLLLVETVAVLALAKKIQSQLLVRLVPASAL
;
A
#
# COMPACT_ATOMS: atom_id res chain seq x y z
N MET A 1 -10.67 21.19 -4.44
CA MET A 1 -9.60 21.46 -3.44
C MET A 1 -8.56 22.33 -4.12
N VAL A 2 -8.10 23.40 -3.45
CA VAL A 2 -6.95 24.18 -3.93
C VAL A 2 -5.76 23.22 -3.94
N GLY A 3 -5.35 22.74 -5.11
CA GLY A 3 -4.23 21.83 -5.24
C GLY A 3 -2.95 22.51 -4.80
N VAL A 4 -2.05 21.79 -4.15
CA VAL A 4 -0.71 22.27 -3.84
C VAL A 4 0.01 22.54 -5.18
N SER A 5 0.13 23.80 -5.57
CA SER A 5 0.67 24.18 -6.89
C SER A 5 2.19 24.32 -6.89
N VAL A 6 2.78 24.52 -5.72
CA VAL A 6 4.24 24.68 -5.53
C VAL A 6 4.68 23.91 -4.29
N LEU A 7 5.80 23.21 -4.40
CA LEU A 7 6.53 22.56 -3.31
C LEU A 7 7.95 23.10 -3.28
N SER A 8 8.46 23.42 -2.09
CA SER A 8 9.91 23.66 -1.94
C SER A 8 10.70 22.40 -2.31
N ASN A 9 11.98 22.57 -2.66
CA ASN A 9 12.88 21.44 -2.93
C ASN A 9 12.83 20.39 -1.81
N GLY A 10 12.93 20.83 -0.55
CA GLY A 10 12.87 19.94 0.61
C GLY A 10 11.55 19.19 0.75
N GLN A 11 10.41 19.85 0.50
CA GLN A 11 9.08 19.20 0.55
C GLN A 11 8.92 18.14 -0.53
N PHE A 12 9.31 18.45 -1.78
CA PHE A 12 9.27 17.47 -2.87
C PHE A 12 10.15 16.27 -2.56
N GLN A 13 11.41 16.51 -2.15
CA GLN A 13 12.35 15.45 -1.83
C GLN A 13 11.89 14.59 -0.63
N ALA A 14 11.26 15.19 0.38
CA ALA A 14 10.71 14.44 1.50
C ALA A 14 9.63 13.43 1.04
N VAL A 15 8.64 13.89 0.27
CA VAL A 15 7.57 13.02 -0.24
C VAL A 15 8.12 11.96 -1.20
N TYR A 16 9.01 12.36 -2.12
CA TYR A 16 9.68 11.45 -3.06
C TYR A 16 10.39 10.31 -2.31
N ASN A 17 11.21 10.63 -1.31
CA ASN A 17 11.98 9.63 -0.58
C ASN A 17 11.09 8.75 0.31
N VAL A 18 10.01 9.28 0.89
CA VAL A 18 9.04 8.48 1.66
C VAL A 18 8.29 7.50 0.75
N LEU A 19 7.86 7.92 -0.43
CA LEU A 19 7.21 7.03 -1.41
C LEU A 19 8.18 5.95 -1.91
N SER A 20 9.44 6.30 -2.16
CA SER A 20 10.50 5.34 -2.51
C SER A 20 10.74 4.33 -1.39
N PHE A 21 10.84 4.80 -0.14
CA PHE A 21 10.99 3.97 1.04
C PHE A 21 9.81 3.00 1.20
N ALA A 22 8.58 3.47 1.04
CA ALA A 22 7.39 2.64 1.13
C ALA A 22 7.39 1.54 0.05
N LEU A 23 7.69 1.89 -1.21
CA LEU A 23 7.80 0.93 -2.30
C LEU A 23 8.83 -0.17 -1.99
N ALA A 24 10.04 0.22 -1.60
CA ALA A 24 11.09 -0.73 -1.25
C ALA A 24 10.66 -1.64 -0.09
N SER A 25 10.08 -1.05 0.97
CA SER A 25 9.62 -1.78 2.15
C SER A 25 8.58 -2.84 1.79
N MET A 26 7.60 -2.51 0.95
CA MET A 26 6.54 -3.44 0.53
C MET A 26 7.07 -4.59 -0.32
N ILE A 27 8.02 -4.33 -1.22
CA ILE A 27 8.68 -5.37 -2.04
C ILE A 27 9.42 -6.36 -1.13
N PHE A 28 10.29 -5.85 -0.24
CA PHE A 28 11.10 -6.72 0.59
C PHE A 28 10.29 -7.42 1.69
N ALA A 29 9.21 -6.82 2.19
CA ALA A 29 8.25 -7.48 3.06
C ALA A 29 7.56 -8.67 2.36
N THR A 30 7.15 -8.48 1.10
CA THR A 30 6.56 -9.55 0.28
C THR A 30 7.51 -10.73 0.16
N ILE A 31 8.76 -10.47 -0.24
CA ILE A 31 9.80 -11.51 -0.41
C ILE A 31 10.06 -12.21 0.92
N PHE A 32 10.22 -11.44 2.01
CA PHE A 32 10.46 -11.98 3.33
C PHE A 32 9.36 -12.95 3.76
N MET A 33 8.09 -12.58 3.60
CA MET A 33 6.96 -13.41 4.03
C MET A 33 6.81 -14.68 3.18
N LEU A 34 7.11 -14.63 1.88
CA LEU A 34 7.16 -15.82 1.02
C LEU A 34 8.27 -16.78 1.45
N VAL A 35 9.46 -16.27 1.77
CA VAL A 35 10.60 -17.09 2.24
C VAL A 35 10.38 -17.62 3.66
N ALA A 36 9.71 -16.86 4.52
CA ALA A 36 9.53 -17.18 5.93
C ALA A 36 8.46 -18.26 6.21
N GLN A 37 7.74 -18.77 5.20
CA GLN A 37 6.66 -19.76 5.38
C GLN A 37 7.10 -21.01 6.16
N GLY A 38 8.36 -21.45 5.98
CA GLY A 38 8.92 -22.60 6.70
C GLY A 38 9.15 -22.35 8.20
N ARG A 39 9.09 -21.10 8.67
CA ARG A 39 9.36 -20.69 10.06
C ARG A 39 8.10 -20.66 10.93
N VAL A 40 6.92 -20.95 10.36
CA VAL A 40 5.64 -20.99 11.08
C VAL A 40 4.99 -22.36 10.97
N LEU A 41 4.12 -22.68 11.93
CA LEU A 41 3.32 -23.91 11.89
C LEU A 41 2.49 -23.95 10.60
N PRO A 42 2.27 -25.16 10.01
CA PRO A 42 1.54 -25.30 8.75
C PRO A 42 0.19 -24.56 8.72
N ARG A 43 -0.52 -24.53 9.84
CA ARG A 43 -1.83 -23.84 9.97
C ARG A 43 -1.77 -22.32 9.77
N TYR A 44 -0.62 -21.67 9.92
CA TYR A 44 -0.46 -20.22 9.79
C TYR A 44 0.15 -19.79 8.45
N ARG A 45 0.59 -20.73 7.61
CA ARG A 45 1.26 -20.41 6.34
C ARG A 45 0.36 -19.64 5.38
N GLN A 46 -0.94 -19.93 5.39
CA GLN A 46 -1.90 -19.19 4.58
C GLN A 46 -1.99 -17.72 4.99
N ALA A 47 -1.93 -17.40 6.29
CA ALA A 47 -1.89 -16.02 6.75
C ALA A 47 -0.63 -15.29 6.26
N LEU A 48 0.53 -15.95 6.25
CA LEU A 48 1.76 -15.38 5.69
C LEU A 48 1.65 -15.14 4.17
N ILE A 49 1.01 -16.05 3.43
CA ILE A 49 0.78 -15.89 1.99
C ILE A 49 -0.18 -14.72 1.72
N THR A 50 -1.24 -14.59 2.51
CA THR A 50 -2.15 -13.44 2.44
C THR A 50 -1.41 -12.14 2.71
N SER A 51 -0.55 -12.10 3.72
CA SER A 51 0.22 -10.89 4.05
C SER A 51 1.24 -10.53 2.96
N ALA A 52 1.91 -11.54 2.38
CA ALA A 52 2.75 -11.34 1.20
C ALA A 52 1.96 -10.80 0.00
N THR A 53 0.71 -11.26 -0.17
CA THR A 53 -0.18 -10.78 -1.24
C THR A 53 -0.56 -9.32 -1.02
N VAL A 54 -0.91 -8.95 0.22
CA VAL A 54 -1.20 -7.57 0.62
C VAL A 54 -0.03 -6.65 0.32
N THR A 55 1.18 -6.99 0.80
CA THR A 55 2.36 -6.16 0.55
C THR A 55 2.76 -6.14 -0.93
N GLY A 56 2.48 -7.19 -1.69
CA GLY A 56 2.73 -7.23 -3.13
C GLY A 56 1.79 -6.29 -3.91
N ILE A 57 0.50 -6.27 -3.55
CA ILE A 57 -0.48 -5.33 -4.10
C ILE A 57 -0.10 -3.89 -3.75
N ALA A 58 0.29 -3.65 -2.49
CA ALA A 58 0.73 -2.34 -2.03
C ALA A 58 2.00 -1.89 -2.76
N ALA A 59 2.97 -2.78 -3.01
CA ALA A 59 4.16 -2.47 -3.79
C ALA A 59 3.80 -1.96 -5.20
N TYR A 60 2.91 -2.66 -5.91
CA TYR A 60 2.46 -2.20 -7.23
C TYR A 60 1.81 -0.80 -7.16
N HIS A 61 0.91 -0.58 -6.20
CA HIS A 61 0.24 0.72 -6.09
C HIS A 61 1.20 1.83 -5.66
N TYR A 62 2.15 1.58 -4.76
CA TYR A 62 3.18 2.57 -4.39
C TYR A 62 4.11 2.90 -5.56
N TRP A 63 4.38 1.96 -6.46
CA TRP A 63 5.10 2.26 -7.70
C TRP A 63 4.30 3.22 -8.59
N ARG A 64 2.99 2.99 -8.76
CA ARG A 64 2.10 3.89 -9.52
C ARG A 64 1.97 5.27 -8.87
N ILE A 65 1.84 5.32 -7.55
CA ILE A 65 1.77 6.57 -6.76
C ILE A 65 3.07 7.35 -6.89
N PHE A 66 4.22 6.68 -6.75
CA PHE A 66 5.52 7.29 -6.90
C PHE A 66 5.71 7.91 -8.29
N ASP A 67 5.36 7.17 -9.34
CA ASP A 67 5.48 7.67 -10.71
C ASP A 67 4.50 8.83 -10.99
N SER A 68 3.27 8.75 -10.49
CA SER A 68 2.31 9.87 -10.57
C SER A 68 2.81 11.11 -9.86
N PHE A 69 3.34 10.98 -8.63
CA PHE A 69 3.88 12.13 -7.89
C PHE A 69 5.10 12.74 -8.59
N ARG A 70 6.00 11.90 -9.10
CA ARG A 70 7.20 12.34 -9.81
C ARG A 70 6.87 13.12 -11.09
N HIS A 71 5.84 12.73 -11.82
CA HIS A 71 5.40 13.44 -13.03
C HIS A 71 4.52 14.66 -12.74
N ALA A 72 3.80 14.67 -11.61
CA ALA A 72 2.92 15.76 -11.25
C ALA A 72 3.65 17.09 -11.02
N TYR A 73 4.94 17.07 -10.65
CA TYR A 73 5.70 18.28 -10.36
C TYR A 73 7.04 18.32 -11.11
N ILE A 74 7.38 19.49 -11.66
CA ILE A 74 8.67 19.74 -12.31
C ILE A 74 9.43 20.85 -11.59
N GLN A 75 10.75 20.70 -11.53
CA GLN A 75 11.63 21.75 -11.06
C GLN A 75 11.81 22.79 -12.16
N THR A 76 11.49 24.05 -11.88
CA THR A 76 11.55 25.15 -12.87
C THR A 76 12.94 25.78 -12.97
N THR A 77 13.77 25.63 -11.94
CA THR A 77 15.15 26.14 -11.86
C THR A 77 16.03 25.18 -11.07
N ILE A 78 17.33 25.08 -11.40
CA ILE A 78 18.26 24.14 -10.74
C ILE A 78 18.29 24.40 -9.23
N GLY A 79 17.92 23.39 -8.43
CA GLY A 79 17.87 23.50 -6.97
C GLY A 79 16.70 24.31 -6.40
N GLY A 80 15.83 24.86 -7.26
CA GLY A 80 14.66 25.62 -6.86
C GLY A 80 13.44 24.77 -6.57
N ASP A 81 12.30 25.45 -6.44
CA ASP A 81 11.01 24.86 -6.13
C ASP A 81 10.43 24.03 -7.29
N TYR A 82 9.51 23.15 -6.93
CA TYR A 82 8.77 22.26 -7.81
C TYR A 82 7.37 22.82 -8.04
N SER A 83 6.97 22.99 -9.30
CA SER A 83 5.64 23.46 -9.67
C SER A 83 4.81 22.35 -10.29
N LEU A 84 3.52 22.35 -9.98
CA LEU A 84 2.55 21.39 -10.52
C LEU A 84 2.47 21.51 -12.06
N VAL A 85 2.55 20.39 -12.75
CA VAL A 85 2.40 20.30 -14.20
C VAL A 85 0.92 20.39 -14.57
N ALA A 86 0.59 21.29 -15.49
CA ALA A 86 -0.77 21.45 -15.99
C ALA A 86 -1.23 20.15 -16.69
N GLY A 87 -2.34 19.58 -16.22
CA GLY A 87 -2.98 18.41 -16.83
C GLY A 87 -2.53 17.04 -16.31
N GLU A 88 -1.38 16.93 -15.63
CA GLU A 88 -0.87 15.63 -15.13
C GLU A 88 -1.44 15.29 -13.74
N GLY A 89 -1.41 16.24 -12.80
CA GLY A 89 -1.98 16.07 -11.45
C GLY A 89 -1.39 14.90 -10.65
N PHE A 90 -1.67 14.85 -9.34
CA PHE A 90 -1.36 13.69 -8.52
C PHE A 90 -2.60 12.79 -8.40
N ASN A 91 -2.48 11.53 -8.80
CA ASN A 91 -3.62 10.61 -8.83
C ASN A 91 -3.74 9.81 -7.53
N GLU A 92 -4.68 10.23 -6.68
CA GLU A 92 -4.95 9.58 -5.39
C GLU A 92 -5.71 8.24 -5.53
N ALA A 93 -6.34 7.96 -6.68
CA ALA A 93 -7.19 6.79 -6.87
C ALA A 93 -6.42 5.46 -6.70
N TYR A 94 -5.12 5.44 -7.01
CA TYR A 94 -4.28 4.26 -6.77
C TYR A 94 -4.31 3.80 -5.32
N ARG A 95 -4.38 4.73 -4.36
CA ARG A 95 -4.45 4.39 -2.93
C ARG A 95 -5.81 3.81 -2.55
N TYR A 96 -6.89 4.34 -3.11
CA TYR A 96 -8.23 3.81 -2.85
C TYR A 96 -8.42 2.41 -3.42
N VAL A 97 -7.89 2.14 -4.62
CA VAL A 97 -7.91 0.80 -5.21
C VAL A 97 -7.03 -0.16 -4.40
N ASP A 98 -5.87 0.28 -3.93
CA ASP A 98 -5.04 -0.50 -3.02
C ASP A 98 -5.82 -0.93 -1.76
N TRP A 99 -6.52 0.01 -1.11
CA TRP A 99 -7.33 -0.29 0.09
C TRP A 99 -8.48 -1.24 -0.19
N LEU A 100 -9.20 -1.05 -1.29
CA LEU A 100 -10.29 -1.94 -1.68
C LEU A 100 -9.82 -3.40 -1.80
N LEU A 101 -8.58 -3.61 -2.25
CA LEU A 101 -8.00 -4.93 -2.40
C LEU A 101 -7.36 -5.46 -1.10
N THR A 102 -6.69 -4.60 -0.34
CA THR A 102 -5.87 -5.02 0.80
C THR A 102 -6.62 -5.08 2.12
N VAL A 103 -7.56 -4.17 2.40
CA VAL A 103 -8.29 -4.14 3.67
C VAL A 103 -9.09 -5.44 3.91
N PRO A 104 -9.82 -6.00 2.92
CA PRO A 104 -10.47 -7.30 3.09
C PRO A 104 -9.47 -8.43 3.43
N LEU A 105 -8.31 -8.44 2.78
CA LEU A 105 -7.27 -9.45 2.99
C LEU A 105 -6.62 -9.33 4.37
N LEU A 106 -6.37 -8.11 4.85
CA LEU A 106 -5.89 -7.83 6.21
C LEU A 106 -6.85 -8.39 7.28
N LEU A 107 -8.16 -8.30 7.05
CA LEU A 107 -9.16 -8.88 7.94
C LEU A 107 -9.15 -10.41 7.87
N VAL A 108 -9.00 -10.99 6.68
CA VAL A 108 -8.88 -12.44 6.50
C VAL A 108 -7.66 -13.00 7.24
N GLU A 109 -6.48 -12.40 7.07
CA GLU A 109 -5.27 -12.88 7.75
C GLU A 109 -5.35 -12.71 9.27
N THR A 110 -5.93 -11.60 9.75
CA THR A 110 -6.13 -11.35 11.17
C THR A 110 -6.98 -12.45 11.78
N VAL A 111 -8.12 -12.76 11.17
CA VAL A 111 -8.99 -13.84 11.66
C VAL A 111 -8.30 -15.21 11.57
N ALA A 112 -7.50 -15.45 10.53
CA ALA A 112 -6.79 -16.71 10.33
C ALA A 112 -5.76 -17.01 11.44
N VAL A 113 -5.13 -15.99 12.04
CA VAL A 113 -4.12 -16.18 13.09
C VAL A 113 -4.72 -16.33 14.51
N LEU A 114 -5.98 -15.93 14.72
CA LEU A 114 -6.63 -15.97 16.04
C LEU A 114 -6.95 -17.38 16.56
N ALA A 115 -6.76 -18.43 15.75
CA ALA A 115 -6.99 -19.83 16.12
C ALA A 115 -8.40 -20.11 16.70
N LEU A 116 -9.42 -19.44 16.16
CA LEU A 116 -10.81 -19.55 16.60
C LEU A 116 -11.47 -20.86 16.13
N ALA A 117 -12.55 -21.25 16.81
CA ALA A 117 -13.43 -22.30 16.30
C ALA A 117 -14.02 -21.90 14.93
N LYS A 118 -14.09 -22.86 14.00
CA LYS A 118 -14.50 -22.63 12.60
C LYS A 118 -15.80 -21.82 12.47
N LYS A 119 -16.80 -22.08 13.32
CA LYS A 119 -18.07 -21.35 13.34
C LYS A 119 -17.89 -19.85 13.63
N ILE A 120 -17.05 -19.50 14.60
CA ILE A 120 -16.77 -18.10 14.97
C ILE A 120 -15.97 -17.43 13.87
N GLN A 121 -14.96 -18.11 13.32
CA GLN A 121 -14.17 -17.62 12.19
C GLN A 121 -15.08 -17.27 10.99
N SER A 122 -15.96 -18.17 10.57
CA SER A 122 -16.87 -17.91 9.44
C SER A 122 -17.81 -16.73 9.71
N GLN A 123 -18.33 -16.60 10.94
CA GLN A 123 -19.18 -15.47 11.32
C GLN A 123 -18.45 -14.13 11.26
N LEU A 124 -17.19 -14.08 11.71
CA LEU A 124 -16.37 -12.87 11.63
C LEU A 124 -16.08 -12.49 10.18
N LEU A 125 -15.65 -13.45 9.35
CA LEU A 125 -15.32 -13.17 7.95
C LEU A 125 -16.52 -12.64 7.15
N VAL A 126 -17.71 -13.22 7.35
CA VAL A 126 -18.94 -12.78 6.67
C VAL A 126 -19.37 -11.37 7.07
N ARG A 127 -19.00 -10.92 8.28
CA ARG A 127 -19.29 -9.55 8.74
C ARG A 127 -18.21 -8.55 8.32
N LEU A 128 -16.95 -8.91 8.50
CA LEU A 128 -15.82 -8.00 8.36
C LEU A 128 -15.47 -7.73 6.89
N VAL A 129 -15.45 -8.76 6.03
CA VAL A 129 -15.02 -8.61 4.64
C VAL A 129 -15.95 -7.69 3.85
N PRO A 130 -17.29 -7.85 3.87
CA PRO A 130 -18.17 -6.91 3.18
C PRO A 130 -18.12 -5.50 3.78
N ALA A 131 -18.02 -5.40 5.11
CA ALA A 131 -17.95 -4.10 5.80
C ALA A 131 -16.68 -3.31 5.43
N SER A 132 -15.60 -3.98 5.02
CA SER A 132 -14.37 -3.30 4.61
C SER A 132 -14.42 -2.63 3.23
N ALA A 133 -15.47 -2.89 2.45
CA ALA A 133 -15.67 -2.28 1.13
C ALA A 133 -16.72 -1.15 1.14
N LEU A 134 -17.29 -0.83 2.31
CA LEU A 134 -18.29 0.22 2.55
C LEU A 134 -17.66 1.44 3.22
#